data_AF-A0A3C0K4E6-F1
#
_entry.id   AF-A0A3C0K4E6-F1
#
_cell.length_a   1.000
_cell.length_b   1.000
_cell.length_c   1.000
_cell.angle_alpha   90.00
_cell.angle_beta   90.00
_cell.angle_gamma   90.00
#
_symmetry.space_group_name_H-M   'P 1'
#
loop_
_entity.id
_entity.type
_entity.pdbx_description
1 polymer ?
#
loop_
_entity_poly.entity_id
_entity_poly.type
_entity_poly.pdbx_seq_one_letter_code
_entity_poly.pdbx_strand_id
1 'polypeptide(L)'
;PFQLMFEGFDRPEDRPHTLTWLWSQFAAGFAVMLPMIWLCGQWGLESLVLIPILINVIGDGLAEPIGVRFGTHKYKTRALFTNKEFVRTLEGSACVLITGFIVIVMHIEYFSTIQFILAMLFIPIIMTLTEAYSPHTWDTPFLMFTGYASVMLLMQI
;
A
#
# COMPACT_ATOMS: atom_id res chain seq x y z
N PRO A 1 15.87 1.00 -25.89
CA PRO A 1 15.78 1.41 -24.46
C PRO A 1 14.34 1.74 -24.03
N PHE A 2 13.62 2.62 -24.75
CA PHE A 2 12.25 3.02 -24.39
C PHE A 2 11.25 1.85 -24.38
N GLN A 3 11.35 0.94 -25.35
CA GLN A 3 10.47 -0.23 -25.42
C GLN A 3 10.69 -1.19 -24.24
N LEU A 4 11.94 -1.43 -23.85
CA LEU A 4 12.28 -2.24 -22.68
C LEU A 4 11.74 -1.61 -21.37
N MET A 5 11.82 -0.28 -21.23
CA MET A 5 11.24 0.41 -20.08
C MET A 5 9.72 0.28 -20.06
N PHE A 6 9.06 0.44 -21.22
CA PHE A 6 7.62 0.30 -21.32
C PHE A 6 7.16 -1.13 -21.00
N GLU A 7 7.86 -2.15 -21.52
CA GLU A 7 7.59 -3.57 -21.22
C GLU A 7 7.78 -3.91 -19.73
N GLY A 8 8.64 -3.18 -19.01
CA GLY A 8 8.79 -3.32 -17.56
C GLY A 8 7.60 -2.79 -16.75
N PHE A 9 6.86 -1.82 -17.29
CA PHE A 9 5.64 -1.27 -16.67
C PHE A 9 4.36 -1.90 -17.21
N ASP A 10 4.39 -2.46 -18.43
CA ASP A 10 3.21 -3.02 -19.08
C ASP A 10 2.80 -4.35 -18.46
N ARG A 11 1.77 -4.31 -17.62
CA ARG A 11 1.13 -5.51 -17.09
C ARG A 11 0.21 -6.10 -18.16
N PRO A 12 0.40 -7.38 -18.58
CA PRO A 12 -0.45 -8.00 -19.59
C PRO A 12 -1.95 -8.01 -19.22
N GLU A 13 -2.24 -8.00 -17.93
CA GLU A 13 -3.58 -8.09 -17.33
C GLU A 13 -4.40 -6.79 -17.49
N ASP A 14 -3.72 -5.65 -17.59
CA ASP A 14 -4.32 -4.30 -17.70
C ASP A 14 -4.61 -3.87 -19.15
N ARG A 15 -4.21 -4.70 -20.12
CA ARG A 15 -4.45 -4.45 -21.54
C ARG A 15 -5.96 -4.45 -21.87
N PRO A 16 -6.42 -3.55 -22.78
CA PRO A 16 -5.64 -2.60 -23.59
C PRO A 16 -5.42 -1.23 -22.92
N HIS A 17 -5.83 -1.03 -21.66
CA HIS A 17 -5.91 0.29 -21.02
C HIS A 17 -4.78 0.57 -20.01
N THR A 18 -3.64 -0.13 -20.11
CA THR A 18 -2.50 -0.03 -19.17
C THR A 18 -2.14 1.41 -18.81
N LEU A 19 -1.96 2.29 -19.82
CA LEU A 19 -1.59 3.68 -19.59
C LEU A 19 -2.69 4.48 -18.85
N THR A 20 -3.95 4.25 -19.18
CA THR A 20 -5.07 4.93 -18.52
C THR A 20 -5.14 4.53 -17.04
N TRP A 21 -4.98 3.24 -16.74
CA TRP A 21 -4.93 2.75 -15.37
C TRP A 21 -3.77 3.34 -14.59
N LEU A 22 -2.56 3.31 -15.16
CA LEU A 22 -1.36 3.89 -14.55
C LEU A 22 -1.53 5.38 -14.23
N TRP A 23 -2.01 6.19 -15.18
CA TRP A 23 -2.24 7.61 -14.96
C TRP A 23 -3.35 7.87 -13.94
N SER A 24 -4.43 7.08 -13.97
CA SER A 24 -5.52 7.21 -12.98
C SER A 24 -5.06 6.88 -11.57
N GLN A 25 -4.23 5.84 -11.41
CA GLN A 25 -3.63 5.43 -10.15
C GLN A 25 -2.71 6.50 -9.60
N PHE A 26 -1.84 7.09 -10.43
CA PHE A 26 -0.98 8.20 -10.01
C PHE A 26 -1.80 9.42 -9.60
N ALA A 27 -2.77 9.84 -10.42
CA ALA A 27 -3.61 10.99 -10.12
C ALA A 27 -4.38 10.80 -8.80
N ALA A 28 -5.02 9.65 -8.61
CA ALA A 28 -5.74 9.32 -7.38
C ALA A 28 -4.79 9.20 -6.18
N GLY A 29 -3.64 8.56 -6.37
CA GLY A 29 -2.60 8.41 -5.34
C GLY A 29 -2.12 9.76 -4.82
N PHE A 30 -1.77 10.70 -5.70
CA PHE A 30 -1.39 12.06 -5.31
C PHE A 30 -2.55 12.86 -4.72
N ALA A 31 -3.77 12.68 -5.24
CA ALA A 31 -4.96 13.34 -4.71
C ALA A 31 -5.28 12.94 -3.26
N VAL A 32 -4.92 11.71 -2.85
CA VAL A 32 -5.01 11.28 -1.44
C VAL A 32 -3.76 11.67 -0.66
N MET A 33 -2.58 11.41 -1.20
CA MET A 33 -1.33 11.57 -0.49
C MET A 33 -1.07 13.03 -0.11
N LEU A 34 -1.24 13.99 -1.03
CA LEU A 34 -0.92 15.40 -0.76
C LEU A 34 -1.78 16.00 0.38
N PRO A 35 -3.13 15.85 0.39
CA PRO A 35 -3.93 16.31 1.52
C PRO A 35 -3.59 15.62 2.83
N MET A 36 -3.34 14.30 2.82
CA MET A 36 -3.01 13.58 4.06
C MET A 36 -1.66 14.01 4.64
N ILE A 37 -0.64 14.22 3.80
CA ILE A 37 0.65 14.77 4.23
C ILE A 37 0.47 16.17 4.82
N TRP A 38 -0.30 17.02 4.14
CA TRP A 38 -0.57 18.37 4.62
C TRP A 38 -1.27 18.36 5.99
N LEU A 39 -2.28 17.50 6.17
CA LEU A 39 -2.97 17.32 7.45
C LEU A 39 -2.04 16.79 8.55
N CYS A 40 -1.22 15.78 8.26
CA CYS A 40 -0.20 15.29 9.20
C CYS A 40 0.76 16.40 9.63
N GLY A 41 1.17 17.27 8.71
CA GLY A 41 1.99 18.45 9.03
C GLY A 41 1.30 19.42 9.97
N GLN A 42 0.00 19.71 9.76
CA GLN A 42 -0.77 20.55 10.70
C GLN A 42 -0.88 19.95 12.11
N TRP A 43 -0.79 18.63 12.24
CA TRP A 43 -0.87 17.92 13.51
C TRP A 43 0.49 17.62 14.14
N GLY A 44 1.59 18.09 13.52
CA GLY A 44 2.96 17.82 14.00
C GLY A 44 3.40 16.36 13.83
N LEU A 45 2.75 15.59 12.97
CA LEU A 45 3.02 14.17 12.70
C LEU A 45 3.93 13.96 11.48
N GLU A 46 4.75 14.96 11.13
CA GLU A 46 5.57 14.98 9.92
C GLU A 46 6.48 13.75 9.80
N SER A 47 7.10 13.33 10.91
CA SER A 47 7.99 12.16 10.93
C SER A 47 7.26 10.83 10.67
N LEU A 48 5.96 10.75 10.98
CA LEU A 48 5.16 9.54 10.81
C LEU A 48 4.61 9.39 9.39
N VAL A 49 4.70 10.45 8.58
CA VAL A 49 4.24 10.45 7.18
C VAL A 49 4.92 9.37 6.34
N LEU A 50 6.16 9.02 6.69
CA LEU A 50 6.95 8.02 5.99
C LEU A 50 6.42 6.59 6.19
N ILE A 51 5.66 6.32 7.27
CA ILE A 51 5.21 4.96 7.58
C ILE A 51 4.32 4.41 6.45
N PRO A 52 3.19 5.04 6.06
CA PRO A 52 2.37 4.53 4.97
C PRO A 52 3.09 4.52 3.61
N ILE A 53 3.97 5.50 3.37
CA ILE A 53 4.74 5.59 2.12
C ILE A 53 5.67 4.38 1.99
N LEU A 54 6.45 4.07 3.03
CA LEU A 54 7.40 2.96 3.00
C LEU A 54 6.70 1.61 2.88
N ILE A 55 5.58 1.42 3.58
CA ILE A 55 4.80 0.18 3.48
C ILE A 55 4.23 0.02 2.06
N ASN A 56 3.77 1.09 1.43
CA ASN A 56 3.29 1.04 0.06
C ASN A 56 4.45 0.78 -0.93
N VAL A 57 5.48 1.63 -0.94
CA VAL A 57 6.58 1.54 -1.92
C VAL A 57 7.35 0.23 -1.80
N ILE A 58 7.64 -0.23 -0.58
CA ILE A 58 8.43 -1.44 -0.36
C ILE A 58 7.52 -2.67 -0.24
N GLY A 59 6.49 -2.60 0.59
CA GLY A 59 5.61 -3.74 0.85
C GLY A 59 4.78 -4.10 -0.38
N ASP A 60 3.92 -3.19 -0.81
CA ASP A 60 3.04 -3.39 -1.98
C ASP A 60 3.86 -3.50 -3.28
N GLY A 61 4.88 -2.64 -3.44
CA GLY A 61 5.77 -2.69 -4.61
C GLY A 61 6.55 -4.01 -4.78
N LEU A 62 6.86 -4.72 -3.68
CA LEU A 62 7.51 -6.04 -3.74
C LEU A 62 6.52 -7.21 -3.67
N ALA A 63 5.26 -6.98 -3.29
CA ALA A 63 4.26 -8.02 -3.12
C ALA A 63 4.02 -8.81 -4.42
N GLU A 64 3.91 -8.11 -5.56
CA GLU A 64 3.74 -8.74 -6.87
C GLU A 64 4.97 -9.57 -7.30
N PRO A 65 6.21 -9.04 -7.31
CA PRO A 65 7.41 -9.82 -7.60
C PRO A 65 7.60 -11.06 -6.71
N ILE A 66 7.34 -10.91 -5.41
CA ILE A 66 7.43 -12.01 -4.44
C ILE A 66 6.33 -13.03 -4.72
N GLY A 67 5.12 -12.57 -5.01
CA GLY A 67 4.00 -13.44 -5.36
C GLY A 67 4.23 -14.23 -6.65
N VAL A 68 4.84 -13.63 -7.67
CA VAL A 68 5.18 -14.33 -8.92
C VAL A 68 6.28 -15.37 -8.70
N ARG A 69 7.31 -15.03 -7.91
CA ARG A 69 8.50 -15.89 -7.73
C ARG A 69 8.32 -16.98 -6.68
N PHE A 70 7.64 -16.68 -5.58
CA PHE A 70 7.51 -17.55 -4.41
C PHE A 70 6.06 -17.90 -4.05
N GLY A 71 5.08 -17.31 -4.73
CA GLY A 71 3.67 -17.46 -4.38
C GLY A 71 3.12 -18.84 -4.72
N THR A 72 2.91 -19.63 -3.68
CA THR A 72 2.27 -20.96 -3.78
C THR A 72 0.79 -20.89 -3.43
N HIS A 73 0.39 -20.00 -2.52
CA HIS A 73 -0.97 -19.89 -2.03
C HIS A 73 -1.70 -18.73 -2.71
N LYS A 74 -2.42 -19.05 -3.78
CA LYS A 74 -3.15 -18.09 -4.60
C LYS A 74 -4.58 -17.89 -4.10
N TYR A 75 -5.04 -16.65 -4.06
CA TYR A 75 -6.43 -16.29 -3.81
C TYR A 75 -6.92 -15.29 -4.84
N LYS A 76 -8.24 -15.23 -5.04
CA LYS A 76 -8.87 -14.39 -6.06
C LYS A 76 -9.37 -13.10 -5.44
N THR A 77 -9.14 -11.99 -6.13
CA THR A 77 -9.61 -10.65 -5.78
C THR A 77 -10.33 -10.03 -6.98
N ARG A 78 -11.19 -9.04 -6.74
CA ARG A 78 -11.99 -8.37 -7.79
C ARG A 78 -11.47 -6.95 -8.00
N ALA A 79 -11.41 -6.50 -9.25
CA ALA A 79 -11.24 -5.07 -9.53
C ALA A 79 -12.51 -4.27 -9.18
N LEU A 80 -12.34 -2.99 -8.82
CA LEU A 80 -13.48 -2.08 -8.70
C LEU A 80 -14.18 -1.98 -10.04
N PHE A 81 -15.51 -2.00 -10.03
CA PHE A 81 -16.36 -1.77 -11.21
C PHE A 81 -16.17 -2.76 -12.39
N THR A 82 -15.45 -3.87 -12.21
CA THR A 82 -15.26 -4.88 -13.26
C THR A 82 -15.42 -6.30 -12.70
N ASN A 83 -16.00 -7.22 -13.49
CA ASN A 83 -16.09 -8.65 -13.17
C ASN A 83 -14.78 -9.43 -13.41
N LYS A 84 -13.66 -8.74 -13.64
CA LYS A 84 -12.35 -9.37 -13.85
C LYS A 84 -11.81 -9.84 -12.50
N GLU A 85 -11.48 -11.11 -12.42
CA GLU A 85 -10.84 -11.73 -11.26
C GLU A 85 -9.32 -11.66 -11.43
N PHE A 86 -8.64 -11.13 -10.42
CA PHE A 86 -7.19 -11.05 -10.34
C PHE A 86 -6.68 -12.01 -9.28
N VAL A 87 -5.52 -12.61 -9.54
CA VAL A 87 -4.92 -13.60 -8.64
C VAL A 87 -3.84 -12.92 -7.80
N ARG A 88 -4.06 -12.87 -6.48
CA ARG A 88 -3.05 -12.45 -5.50
C ARG A 88 -2.52 -13.66 -4.75
N THR A 89 -1.44 -13.48 -3.99
CA THR A 89 -0.80 -14.55 -3.22
C THR A 89 -0.65 -14.17 -1.76
N LEU A 90 -0.78 -15.15 -0.86
CA LEU A 90 -0.56 -14.91 0.56
C LEU A 90 0.87 -14.48 0.85
N GLU A 91 1.83 -14.95 0.07
CA GLU A 91 3.24 -14.58 0.16
C GLU A 91 3.48 -13.10 -0.19
N GLY A 92 2.74 -12.57 -1.17
CA GLY A 92 2.75 -11.14 -1.50
C GLY A 92 2.20 -10.30 -0.34
N SER A 93 1.02 -10.65 0.17
CA SER A 93 0.42 -9.96 1.32
C SER A 93 1.26 -10.09 2.59
N ALA A 94 1.96 -11.22 2.80
CA ALA A 94 2.90 -11.39 3.90
C ALA A 94 4.10 -10.43 3.79
N CYS A 95 4.54 -10.09 2.58
CA CYS A 95 5.57 -9.05 2.38
C CYS A 95 5.10 -7.70 2.90
N VAL A 96 3.87 -7.29 2.58
CA VAL A 96 3.27 -6.04 3.07
C VAL A 96 3.23 -6.03 4.60
N LEU A 97 2.79 -7.14 5.20
CA LEU A 97 2.69 -7.29 6.65
C LEU A 97 4.06 -7.17 7.35
N ILE A 98 5.07 -7.89 6.84
CA ILE A 98 6.43 -7.89 7.40
C ILE A 98 7.06 -6.51 7.26
N THR A 99 6.94 -5.87 6.09
CA THR A 99 7.41 -4.50 5.88
C THR A 99 6.71 -3.54 6.84
N GLY A 100 5.41 -3.70 7.08
CA GLY A 100 4.65 -2.95 8.09
C GLY A 100 5.27 -3.01 9.48
N PHE A 101 5.57 -4.21 9.97
CA PHE A 101 6.21 -4.37 11.27
C PHE A 101 7.60 -3.71 11.33
N ILE A 102 8.43 -3.92 10.30
CA ILE A 102 9.78 -3.34 10.25
C ILE A 102 9.71 -1.82 10.27
N VAL A 103 8.85 -1.23 9.44
CA VAL A 103 8.73 0.23 9.33
C VAL A 103 8.24 0.85 10.65
N ILE A 104 7.30 0.21 11.35
CA ILE A 104 6.84 0.72 12.66
C ILE A 104 7.95 0.64 13.70
N VAL A 105 8.70 -0.45 13.74
CA VAL A 105 9.85 -0.60 14.64
C VAL A 105 10.92 0.47 14.35
N MET A 106 11.17 0.80 13.08
CA MET A 106 12.09 1.87 12.71
C MET A 106 11.66 3.26 13.20
N HIS A 107 10.36 3.46 13.44
CA HIS A 107 9.79 4.73 13.90
C HIS A 107 9.36 4.68 15.38
N ILE A 108 9.87 3.71 16.16
CA ILE A 108 9.46 3.50 17.56
C ILE A 108 9.64 4.75 18.44
N GLU A 109 10.62 5.60 18.15
CA GLU A 109 10.92 6.82 18.92
C GLU A 109 9.79 7.86 18.88
N TYR A 110 8.87 7.78 17.91
CA TYR A 110 7.76 8.70 17.73
C TYR A 110 6.47 8.25 18.43
N PHE A 111 6.47 7.08 19.06
CA PHE A 111 5.28 6.50 19.68
C PHE A 111 5.46 6.37 21.21
N SER A 112 4.38 6.60 21.96
CA SER A 112 4.31 6.10 23.33
C SER A 112 4.21 4.57 23.35
N THR A 113 4.47 3.93 24.51
CA THR A 113 4.37 2.46 24.62
C THR A 113 3.02 1.91 24.18
N ILE A 114 1.92 2.59 24.54
CA ILE A 114 0.56 2.17 24.17
C ILE A 114 0.35 2.37 22.68
N GLN A 115 0.71 3.54 22.15
CA GLN A 115 0.60 3.84 20.73
C GLN A 115 1.42 2.85 19.88
N PHE A 116 2.63 2.50 20.31
CA PHE A 116 3.48 1.54 19.62
C PHE A 116 2.85 0.14 19.56
N ILE A 117 2.31 -0.35 20.69
CA ILE A 117 1.63 -1.66 20.73
C ILE A 117 0.42 -1.66 19.79
N LEU A 118 -0.39 -0.61 19.84
CA LEU A 118 -1.54 -0.45 18.95
C LEU A 118 -1.10 -0.33 17.49
N ALA A 119 0.02 0.34 17.22
CA ALA A 119 0.52 0.57 15.87
C ALA A 119 0.94 -0.76 15.26
N MET A 120 1.74 -1.54 16.00
CA MET A 120 2.13 -2.90 15.63
C MET A 120 0.93 -3.80 15.40
N LEU A 121 -0.12 -3.71 16.22
CA LEU A 121 -1.28 -4.57 16.10
C LEU A 121 -2.17 -4.19 14.90
N PHE A 122 -2.40 -2.90 14.67
CA PHE A 122 -3.43 -2.45 13.73
C PHE A 122 -2.88 -2.02 12.37
N ILE A 123 -1.81 -1.23 12.31
CA ILE A 123 -1.37 -0.61 11.04
C ILE A 123 -0.95 -1.68 10.00
N PRO A 124 -0.07 -2.65 10.30
CA PRO A 124 0.34 -3.67 9.33
C PRO A 124 -0.84 -4.52 8.86
N ILE A 125 -1.74 -4.88 9.78
CA ILE A 125 -2.92 -5.70 9.47
C ILE A 125 -3.88 -4.92 8.57
N ILE A 126 -4.21 -3.68 8.92
CA ILE A 126 -5.11 -2.83 8.12
C ILE A 126 -4.53 -2.60 6.73
N MET A 127 -3.24 -2.30 6.61
CA MET A 127 -2.61 -2.09 5.30
C MET A 127 -2.55 -3.39 4.48
N THR A 128 -2.24 -4.53 5.09
CA THR A 128 -2.25 -5.83 4.40
C THR A 128 -3.65 -6.21 3.93
N LEU A 129 -4.67 -6.00 4.75
CA LEU A 129 -6.06 -6.21 4.34
C LEU A 129 -6.46 -5.24 3.24
N THR A 130 -6.04 -3.97 3.34
CA THR A 130 -6.30 -2.98 2.30
C THR A 130 -5.66 -3.41 0.98
N GLU A 131 -4.42 -3.88 0.98
CA GLU A 131 -3.79 -4.47 -0.20
C GLU A 131 -4.66 -5.61 -0.74
N ALA A 132 -4.94 -6.63 0.08
CA ALA A 132 -5.67 -7.83 -0.32
C ALA A 132 -7.08 -7.56 -0.89
N TYR A 133 -7.78 -6.53 -0.42
CA TYR A 133 -9.14 -6.19 -0.87
C TYR A 133 -9.21 -4.99 -1.81
N SER A 134 -8.11 -4.25 -1.97
CA SER A 134 -8.10 -3.08 -2.83
C SER A 134 -8.39 -3.48 -4.28
N PRO A 135 -9.11 -2.61 -5.00
CA PRO A 135 -9.24 -2.74 -6.44
C PRO A 135 -7.90 -2.92 -7.12
N HIS A 136 -7.82 -3.95 -7.97
CA HIS A 136 -6.67 -4.09 -8.86
C HIS A 136 -6.49 -2.81 -9.68
N THR A 137 -5.25 -2.29 -9.76
CA THR A 137 -4.81 -0.98 -10.32
C THR A 137 -5.10 0.27 -9.49
N TRP A 138 -5.81 0.18 -8.37
CA TRP A 138 -6.14 1.32 -7.49
C TRP A 138 -5.72 1.04 -6.04
N ASP A 139 -4.81 0.11 -5.81
CA ASP A 139 -4.21 -0.20 -4.50
C ASP A 139 -3.60 1.02 -3.79
N THR A 140 -2.77 1.78 -4.50
CA THR A 140 -2.01 2.92 -3.98
C THR A 140 -2.86 3.97 -3.26
N PRO A 141 -3.91 4.57 -3.86
CA PRO A 141 -4.73 5.56 -3.15
C PRO A 141 -5.42 4.98 -1.91
N PHE A 142 -5.86 3.72 -1.95
CA PHE A 142 -6.50 3.08 -0.80
C PHE A 142 -5.48 2.80 0.31
N LEU A 143 -4.32 2.25 -0.02
CA LEU A 143 -3.23 1.99 0.94
C LEU A 143 -2.72 3.27 1.58
N MET A 144 -2.53 4.32 0.79
CA MET A 144 -2.15 5.63 1.32
C MET A 144 -3.23 6.16 2.27
N PHE A 145 -4.49 6.15 1.85
CA PHE A 145 -5.60 6.64 2.67
C PHE A 145 -5.70 5.88 4.00
N THR A 146 -5.79 4.55 3.95
CA THR A 146 -5.97 3.73 5.16
C THR A 146 -4.75 3.77 6.06
N GLY A 147 -3.54 3.78 5.49
CA GLY A 147 -2.30 3.92 6.24
C GLY A 147 -2.23 5.24 7.00
N TYR A 148 -2.44 6.38 6.31
CA TYR A 148 -2.43 7.69 6.96
C TYR A 148 -3.56 7.83 7.99
N ALA A 149 -4.78 7.40 7.65
CA ALA A 149 -5.91 7.46 8.57
C ALA A 149 -5.66 6.63 9.84
N SER A 150 -5.05 5.43 9.71
CA SER A 150 -4.72 4.59 10.86
C SER A 150 -3.69 5.25 11.78
N VAL A 151 -2.62 5.82 11.21
CA VAL A 151 -1.60 6.57 11.97
C VAL A 151 -2.27 7.74 12.70
N MET A 152 -3.03 8.56 11.98
CA MET A 152 -3.67 9.74 12.54
C MET A 152 -4.65 9.41 13.66
N LEU A 153 -5.49 8.39 13.51
CA LEU A 153 -6.44 7.97 14.54
C LEU A 153 -5.72 7.44 15.79
N LEU A 154 -4.65 6.70 15.61
CA LEU A 154 -3.89 6.12 16.70
C LEU A 154 -3.16 7.19 17.52
N MET A 155 -2.65 8.24 16.88
CA MET A 155 -1.99 9.35 17.56
C MET A 155 -2.94 10.23 18.39
N GLN A 156 -4.25 10.00 18.31
CA GLN A 156 -5.25 10.68 19.16
C GLN A 156 -5.53 9.93 20.48
N ILE A 157 -4.91 8.77 20.69
CA ILE A 157 -5.00 7.94 21.91
C ILE A 157 -3.84 8.28 22.84
#